data_AF-A0A6I6DE49-F1
#
_entry.id   AF-A0A6I6DE49-F1
#
_cell.length_a   1.000
_cell.length_b   1.000
_cell.length_c   1.000
_cell.angle_alpha   90.00
_cell.angle_beta   90.00
_cell.angle_gamma   90.00
#
_symmetry.space_group_name_H-M   'P 1'
#
loop_
_entity.id
_entity.type
_entity.pdbx_description
1 polymer ?
#
loop_
_entity_poly.entity_id
_entity_poly.type
_entity_poly.pdbx_seq_one_letter_code
_entity_poly.pdbx_strand_id
1 'polypeptide(L)'
;MKLLLTNEVNSDLIKVDRLFQYHLKPWWADISKYISEFEKDNTWMNLPSIVLVAYKYLNLDKDLTLSMTNMFKTAYLANRIHSLIKDEEEGQQYNQELQFNILIGDYICGKVLKLLLDAKADHFLQDFSVMMCELSEGMVIEHKLMGEEIDVLKKTKAVFYSTAFFTAANFAELNNHEQEIFSKIGLNIGFCLELLNRKSASEAIFYAHEAHKLLKYFEQRVQSKSSLLEKTLNDMTKHVEVANKAVV
;
A
#
# COMPACT_ATOMS: atom_id res chain seq x y z
N MET A 1 1.52 8.93 -10.37
CA MET A 1 2.59 9.89 -9.98
C MET A 1 3.86 9.12 -9.63
N LYS A 2 5.06 9.68 -9.81
CA LYS A 2 6.32 9.06 -9.35
C LYS A 2 6.97 9.95 -8.29
N LEU A 3 7.12 9.44 -7.07
CA LEU A 3 7.73 10.17 -5.96
C LEU A 3 9.24 10.38 -6.20
N LEU A 4 9.74 11.55 -5.78
CA LEU A 4 11.17 11.84 -5.76
C LEU A 4 11.77 11.24 -4.48
N LEU A 5 12.48 10.13 -4.65
CA LEU A 5 13.06 9.36 -3.54
C LEU A 5 14.57 9.54 -3.49
N THR A 6 15.15 9.42 -2.30
CA THR A 6 16.61 9.45 -2.13
C THR A 6 17.27 8.25 -2.81
N ASN A 7 18.56 8.38 -3.16
CA ASN A 7 19.34 7.28 -3.74
C ASN A 7 19.34 6.02 -2.85
N GLU A 8 19.32 6.21 -1.53
CA GLU A 8 19.24 5.12 -0.57
C GLU A 8 17.91 4.37 -0.64
N VAL A 9 16.78 5.10 -0.71
CA VAL A 9 15.46 4.50 -0.87
C VAL A 9 15.37 3.75 -2.20
N ASN A 10 15.88 4.32 -3.29
CA ASN A 10 15.92 3.65 -4.60
C ASN A 10 16.76 2.36 -4.57
N SER A 11 17.92 2.36 -3.90
CA SER A 11 18.76 1.18 -3.74
C SER A 11 18.06 0.06 -2.96
N ASP A 12 17.32 0.41 -1.91
CA ASP A 12 16.58 -0.57 -1.13
C ASP A 12 15.33 -1.08 -1.87
N LEU A 13 14.65 -0.27 -2.67
CA LEU A 13 13.56 -0.73 -3.55
C LEU A 13 14.03 -1.80 -4.55
N ILE A 14 15.23 -1.66 -5.12
CA ILE A 14 15.82 -2.69 -5.99
C ILE A 14 16.00 -4.02 -5.22
N LYS A 15 16.33 -3.96 -3.93
CA LYS A 15 16.43 -5.17 -3.09
C LYS A 15 15.07 -5.77 -2.79
N VAL A 16 14.07 -4.93 -2.48
CA VAL A 16 12.67 -5.36 -2.34
C VAL A 16 12.22 -6.10 -3.60
N ASP A 17 12.52 -5.58 -4.79
CA ASP A 17 12.16 -6.22 -6.06
C ASP A 17 12.84 -7.58 -6.25
N ARG A 18 14.10 -7.72 -5.84
CA ARG A 18 14.80 -9.02 -5.89
C ARG A 18 14.20 -10.02 -4.92
N LEU A 19 13.88 -9.60 -3.69
CA LEU A 19 13.23 -10.44 -2.68
C LEU A 19 11.83 -10.88 -3.15
N PHE A 20 11.08 -9.94 -3.72
CA PHE A 20 9.76 -10.18 -4.30
C PHE A 20 9.80 -11.27 -5.37
N GLN A 21 10.71 -11.14 -6.34
CA GLN A 21 10.91 -12.15 -7.37
C GLN A 21 11.33 -13.50 -6.81
N TYR A 22 12.23 -13.50 -5.83
CA TYR A 22 12.73 -14.72 -5.20
C TYR A 22 11.61 -15.48 -4.48
N HIS A 23 10.78 -14.80 -3.68
CA HIS A 23 9.72 -15.42 -2.89
C HIS A 23 8.56 -15.97 -3.74
N LEU A 24 8.38 -15.45 -4.95
CA LEU A 24 7.36 -15.88 -5.89
C LEU A 24 7.81 -17.02 -6.82
N LYS A 25 9.07 -17.47 -6.74
CA LYS A 25 9.49 -18.72 -7.41
C LYS A 25 8.70 -19.92 -6.85
N PRO A 26 8.35 -20.90 -7.70
CA PRO A 26 8.71 -21.04 -9.11
C PRO A 26 7.82 -20.25 -10.10
N TRP A 27 6.71 -19.68 -9.65
CA TRP A 27 5.66 -19.10 -10.50
C TRP A 27 5.98 -17.73 -11.10
N TRP A 28 7.18 -17.20 -10.89
CA TRP A 28 7.55 -15.86 -11.33
C TRP A 28 7.32 -15.64 -12.83
N ALA A 29 7.63 -16.63 -13.68
CA ALA A 29 7.46 -16.48 -15.13
C ALA A 29 5.99 -16.20 -15.50
N ASP A 30 5.04 -16.86 -14.83
CA ASP A 30 3.62 -16.65 -15.06
C ASP A 30 3.10 -15.38 -14.38
N ILE A 31 3.55 -15.11 -13.15
CA ILE A 31 3.16 -13.89 -12.41
C ILE A 31 3.67 -12.62 -13.10
N SER A 32 4.85 -12.66 -13.70
CA SER A 32 5.47 -11.47 -14.32
C SER A 32 4.63 -10.87 -15.44
N LYS A 33 3.73 -11.66 -16.06
CA LYS A 33 2.81 -11.23 -17.10
C LYS A 33 1.78 -10.21 -16.59
N TYR A 34 1.33 -10.31 -15.33
CA TYR A 34 0.40 -9.34 -14.75
C TYR A 34 1.05 -8.00 -14.43
N ILE A 35 2.36 -8.00 -14.18
CA ILE A 35 3.06 -6.80 -13.69
C ILE A 35 3.02 -5.67 -14.72
N SER A 36 3.10 -5.98 -16.02
CA SER A 36 2.99 -4.98 -17.08
C SER A 36 1.62 -4.29 -17.09
N GLU A 37 0.55 -4.99 -16.67
CA GLU A 37 -0.78 -4.40 -16.56
C GLU A 37 -0.89 -3.46 -15.36
N PHE A 38 -0.04 -3.64 -14.35
CA PHE A 38 -0.04 -2.85 -13.12
C PHE A 38 0.87 -1.62 -13.18
N GLU A 39 1.60 -1.40 -14.28
CA GLU A 39 2.46 -0.21 -14.43
C GLU A 39 1.69 1.12 -14.37
N LYS A 40 0.38 1.08 -14.64
CA LYS A 40 -0.54 2.23 -14.49
C LYS A 40 -1.30 2.24 -13.17
N ASP A 41 -1.18 1.20 -12.36
CA ASP A 41 -1.82 1.11 -11.06
C ASP A 41 -1.00 1.94 -10.04
N ASN A 42 -1.65 2.96 -9.50
CA ASN A 42 -0.94 3.94 -8.68
C ASN A 42 -0.51 3.38 -7.32
N THR A 43 -1.30 2.47 -6.72
CA THR A 43 -0.91 1.80 -5.48
C THR A 43 0.24 0.81 -5.72
N TRP A 44 0.22 0.05 -6.81
CA TRP A 44 1.35 -0.81 -7.19
C TRP A 44 2.67 -0.05 -7.28
N MET A 45 2.63 1.14 -7.87
CA MET A 45 3.81 1.97 -8.11
C MET A 45 4.33 2.67 -6.84
N ASN A 46 3.45 3.02 -5.90
CA ASN A 46 3.82 3.88 -4.75
C ASN A 46 3.80 3.16 -3.41
N LEU A 47 3.03 2.08 -3.23
CA LEU A 47 2.95 1.38 -1.94
C LEU A 47 4.34 0.96 -1.44
N PRO A 48 5.21 0.30 -2.23
CA PRO A 48 6.51 -0.14 -1.72
C PRO A 48 7.39 1.02 -1.24
N SER A 49 7.39 2.16 -1.94
CA SER A 49 8.20 3.32 -1.55
C SER A 49 7.67 3.99 -0.29
N ILE A 50 6.35 4.11 -0.17
CA ILE A 50 5.71 4.70 1.00
C ILE A 50 5.90 3.82 2.24
N VAL A 51 5.73 2.50 2.13
CA VAL A 51 6.00 1.57 3.25
C VAL A 51 7.46 1.66 3.67
N LEU A 52 8.39 1.61 2.72
CA LEU A 52 9.82 1.73 2.99
C LEU A 52 10.17 3.04 3.70
N VAL A 53 9.59 4.16 3.27
CA VAL A 53 9.76 5.48 3.90
C VAL A 53 9.22 5.49 5.33
N ALA A 54 8.04 4.92 5.58
CA ALA A 54 7.42 4.88 6.91
C ALA A 54 8.29 4.10 7.91
N TYR A 55 8.77 2.93 7.51
CA TYR A 55 9.63 2.09 8.34
C TYR A 55 10.98 2.76 8.63
N LYS A 56 11.60 3.37 7.61
CA LYS A 56 12.84 4.14 7.78
C LYS A 56 12.66 5.40 8.63
N TYR A 57 11.52 6.06 8.53
CA TYR A 57 11.21 7.24 9.31
C TYR A 57 11.22 6.95 10.82
N LEU A 58 10.80 5.74 11.22
CA LEU A 58 10.85 5.26 12.59
C LEU A 58 12.16 4.54 12.97
N ASN A 59 13.20 4.61 12.11
CA ASN A 59 14.51 3.97 12.31
C ASN A 59 14.44 2.46 12.58
N LEU A 60 13.49 1.76 11.96
CA LEU A 60 13.39 0.32 12.09
C LEU A 60 14.56 -0.41 11.42
N ASP A 61 14.81 -1.63 11.87
CA ASP A 61 15.85 -2.49 11.31
C ASP A 61 15.70 -2.63 9.79
N LYS A 62 16.84 -2.71 9.10
CA LYS A 62 16.89 -2.72 7.65
C LYS A 62 16.27 -3.98 7.06
N ASP A 63 16.59 -5.15 7.61
CA ASP A 63 16.11 -6.42 7.08
C ASP A 63 14.61 -6.58 7.35
N LEU A 64 14.15 -6.14 8.53
CA LEU A 64 12.72 -6.01 8.84
C LEU A 64 12.03 -5.08 7.83
N THR A 65 12.58 -3.90 7.61
CA THR A 65 12.04 -2.89 6.68
C THR A 65 11.88 -3.45 5.27
N LEU A 66 12.90 -4.14 4.74
CA LEU A 66 12.85 -4.76 3.42
C LEU A 66 11.81 -5.89 3.37
N SER A 67 11.72 -6.70 4.42
CA SER A 67 10.80 -7.84 4.52
C SER A 67 9.35 -7.38 4.57
N MET A 68 9.02 -6.39 5.41
CA MET A 68 7.68 -5.81 5.52
C MET A 68 7.29 -5.10 4.23
N THR A 69 8.20 -4.34 3.61
CA THR A 69 7.94 -3.70 2.30
C THR A 69 7.62 -4.74 1.22
N ASN A 70 8.40 -5.83 1.14
CA ASN A 70 8.14 -6.93 0.22
C ASN A 70 6.78 -7.58 0.50
N MET A 71 6.42 -7.76 1.76
CA MET A 71 5.16 -8.37 2.15
C MET A 71 3.95 -7.54 1.75
N PHE A 72 3.95 -6.23 2.00
CA PHE A 72 2.87 -5.34 1.53
C PHE A 72 2.75 -5.34 0.00
N LYS A 73 3.88 -5.34 -0.73
CA LYS A 73 3.88 -5.50 -2.19
C LYS A 73 3.27 -6.84 -2.63
N THR A 74 3.59 -7.91 -1.92
CA THR A 74 3.09 -9.28 -2.18
C THR A 74 1.59 -9.40 -1.89
N ALA A 75 1.12 -8.84 -0.78
CA ALA A 75 -0.30 -8.79 -0.44
C ALA A 75 -1.10 -7.99 -1.47
N TYR A 76 -0.56 -6.84 -1.91
CA TYR A 76 -1.20 -6.05 -2.96
C TYR A 76 -1.28 -6.81 -4.28
N LEU A 77 -0.22 -7.54 -4.67
CA LEU A 77 -0.24 -8.39 -5.87
C LEU A 77 -1.38 -9.41 -5.82
N ALA A 78 -1.53 -10.14 -4.71
CA ALA A 78 -2.58 -11.14 -4.57
C ALA A 78 -3.97 -10.52 -4.78
N ASN A 79 -4.25 -9.43 -4.05
CA ASN A 79 -5.51 -8.72 -4.15
C ASN A 79 -5.75 -8.18 -5.56
N ARG A 80 -4.71 -7.67 -6.23
CA ARG A 80 -4.84 -7.15 -7.58
C ARG A 80 -5.12 -8.27 -8.59
N ILE A 81 -4.50 -9.43 -8.48
CA ILE A 81 -4.81 -10.59 -9.35
C ILE A 81 -6.26 -11.03 -9.14
N HIS A 82 -6.73 -11.14 -7.90
CA HIS A 82 -8.13 -11.47 -7.61
C HIS A 82 -9.09 -10.43 -8.20
N SER A 83 -8.76 -9.15 -8.17
CA SER A 83 -9.57 -8.09 -8.80
C SER A 83 -9.59 -8.10 -10.34
N LEU A 84 -8.85 -9.00 -11.01
CA LEU A 84 -8.98 -9.24 -12.45
C LEU A 84 -10.10 -10.24 -12.76
N ILE A 85 -10.58 -10.97 -11.75
CA ILE A 85 -11.73 -11.85 -11.87
C ILE A 85 -12.97 -10.98 -11.90
N LYS A 86 -13.78 -11.20 -12.92
CA LYS A 86 -14.99 -10.46 -13.23
C LYS A 86 -16.23 -11.27 -12.85
N ASP A 87 -17.34 -10.57 -12.72
CA ASP A 87 -18.65 -11.20 -12.67
C ASP A 87 -19.08 -11.74 -14.05
N GLU A 88 -20.06 -12.65 -14.07
CA GLU A 88 -20.66 -13.14 -15.32
C GLU A 88 -21.21 -11.98 -16.17
N GLU A 89 -21.85 -11.01 -15.51
CA GLU A 89 -22.42 -9.80 -16.11
C GLU A 89 -21.36 -8.91 -16.77
N GLU A 90 -20.12 -8.98 -16.28
CA GLU A 90 -18.95 -8.28 -16.81
C GLU A 90 -18.22 -9.07 -17.92
N GLY A 91 -18.77 -10.23 -18.31
CA GLY A 91 -18.28 -11.07 -19.40
C GLY A 91 -17.16 -12.04 -19.00
N GLN A 92 -17.15 -12.52 -17.75
CA GLN A 92 -16.16 -13.49 -17.28
C GLN A 92 -16.17 -14.77 -18.13
N GLN A 93 -14.99 -15.15 -18.63
CA GLN A 93 -14.80 -16.42 -19.32
C GLN A 93 -14.40 -17.52 -18.35
N TYR A 94 -15.09 -18.66 -18.41
CA TYR A 94 -14.79 -19.85 -17.61
C TYR A 94 -13.68 -20.70 -18.24
N ASN A 95 -12.45 -20.19 -18.22
CA ASN A 95 -11.29 -20.79 -18.87
C ASN A 95 -10.15 -21.11 -17.86
N GLN A 96 -9.02 -21.62 -18.35
CA GLN A 96 -7.86 -21.93 -17.52
C GLN A 96 -7.24 -20.67 -16.88
N GLU A 97 -7.36 -19.52 -17.52
CA GLU A 97 -6.87 -18.25 -16.99
C GLU A 97 -7.64 -17.83 -15.75
N LEU A 98 -8.96 -17.96 -15.74
CA LEU A 98 -9.78 -17.76 -14.53
C LEU A 98 -9.33 -18.66 -13.39
N GLN A 99 -9.19 -19.96 -13.64
CA GLN A 99 -8.73 -20.92 -12.64
C GLN A 99 -7.34 -20.57 -12.11
N PHE A 100 -6.44 -20.17 -13.01
CA PHE A 100 -5.09 -19.77 -12.64
C PHE A 100 -5.10 -18.50 -11.78
N ASN A 101 -5.87 -17.46 -12.14
CA ASN A 101 -5.99 -16.22 -11.37
C ASN A 101 -6.47 -16.47 -9.93
N ILE A 102 -7.49 -17.33 -9.77
CA ILE A 102 -8.00 -17.72 -8.44
C ILE A 102 -6.87 -18.38 -7.64
N LEU A 103 -6.29 -19.46 -8.18
CA LEU A 103 -5.32 -20.29 -7.47
C LEU A 103 -4.00 -19.57 -7.19
N ILE A 104 -3.52 -18.74 -8.12
CA ILE A 104 -2.27 -18.00 -7.93
C ILE A 104 -2.45 -16.87 -6.92
N GLY A 105 -3.61 -16.19 -6.90
CA GLY A 105 -3.94 -15.22 -5.87
C GLY A 105 -3.97 -15.87 -4.49
N ASP A 106 -4.63 -17.02 -4.35
CA ASP A 106 -4.70 -17.79 -3.09
C ASP A 106 -3.32 -18.26 -2.62
N TYR A 107 -2.50 -18.76 -3.55
CA TYR A 107 -1.11 -19.12 -3.27
C TYR A 107 -0.30 -17.93 -2.75
N ILE A 108 -0.45 -16.75 -3.37
CA ILE A 108 0.27 -15.53 -2.94
C ILE A 108 -0.24 -15.07 -1.57
N CYS A 109 -1.55 -15.15 -1.28
CA CYS A 109 -2.08 -14.93 0.06
C CYS A 109 -1.43 -15.87 1.10
N GLY A 110 -1.31 -17.16 0.79
CA GLY A 110 -0.56 -18.11 1.63
C GLY A 110 0.92 -17.74 1.80
N LYS A 111 1.54 -17.16 0.77
CA LYS A 111 2.91 -16.62 0.86
C LYS A 111 3.03 -15.43 1.78
N VAL A 112 2.04 -14.54 1.84
CA VAL A 112 2.02 -13.43 2.80
C VAL A 112 2.10 -13.97 4.24
N LEU A 113 1.33 -15.02 4.56
CA LEU A 113 1.40 -15.67 5.88
C LEU A 113 2.79 -16.25 6.18
N LYS A 114 3.42 -16.88 5.17
CA LYS A 114 4.79 -17.34 5.31
C LYS A 114 5.78 -16.19 5.54
N LEU A 115 5.61 -15.08 4.82
CA LEU A 115 6.47 -13.89 4.98
C LEU A 115 6.34 -13.27 6.37
N LEU A 116 5.16 -13.30 6.99
CA LEU A 116 4.99 -12.89 8.39
C LEU A 116 5.86 -13.74 9.32
N LEU A 117 5.83 -15.07 9.15
CA LEU A 117 6.64 -15.98 9.97
C LEU A 117 8.14 -15.77 9.75
N ASP A 118 8.57 -15.67 8.48
CA ASP A 118 9.97 -15.48 8.12
C ASP A 118 10.53 -14.14 8.67
N ALA A 119 9.68 -13.10 8.75
CA ALA A 119 10.00 -11.80 9.33
C ALA A 119 9.81 -11.71 10.86
N LYS A 120 9.37 -12.79 11.53
CA LYS A 120 8.97 -12.80 12.96
C LYS A 120 7.90 -11.74 13.29
N ALA A 121 6.99 -11.53 12.35
CA ALA A 121 5.91 -10.56 12.38
C ALA A 121 4.54 -11.22 12.59
N ASP A 122 4.51 -12.48 13.03
CA ASP A 122 3.30 -13.31 13.16
C ASP A 122 2.27 -12.77 14.16
N HIS A 123 2.69 -11.91 15.10
CA HIS A 123 1.77 -11.17 15.97
C HIS A 123 0.85 -10.19 15.21
N PHE A 124 1.19 -9.80 13.98
CA PHE A 124 0.33 -8.99 13.09
C PHE A 124 -0.64 -9.83 12.25
N LEU A 125 -0.75 -11.14 12.47
CA LEU A 125 -1.68 -12.00 11.72
C LEU A 125 -3.12 -11.47 11.79
N GLN A 126 -3.53 -10.98 12.96
CA GLN A 126 -4.85 -10.39 13.15
C GLN A 126 -5.01 -9.12 12.30
N ASP A 127 -4.04 -8.21 12.31
CA ASP A 127 -4.10 -6.96 11.56
C ASP A 127 -4.11 -7.18 10.05
N PHE A 128 -3.31 -8.13 9.56
CA PHE A 128 -3.35 -8.55 8.16
C PHE A 128 -4.70 -9.20 7.80
N SER A 129 -5.27 -10.03 8.69
CA SER A 129 -6.58 -10.63 8.45
C SER A 129 -7.68 -9.57 8.36
N VAL A 130 -7.66 -8.57 9.25
CA VAL A 130 -8.58 -7.42 9.20
C VAL A 130 -8.42 -6.66 7.89
N MET A 131 -7.18 -6.34 7.48
CA MET A 131 -6.92 -5.70 6.19
C MET A 131 -7.50 -6.51 5.02
N MET A 132 -7.30 -7.83 4.99
CA MET A 132 -7.82 -8.69 3.90
C MET A 132 -9.35 -8.76 3.91
N CYS A 133 -9.98 -8.75 5.09
CA CYS A 133 -11.44 -8.63 5.22
C CYS A 133 -11.93 -7.28 4.66
N GLU A 134 -11.29 -6.17 5.03
CA GLU A 134 -11.66 -4.85 4.52
C GLU A 134 -11.50 -4.75 3.00
N LEU A 135 -10.44 -5.32 2.43
CA LEU A 135 -10.25 -5.41 0.97
C LEU A 135 -11.40 -6.15 0.30
N SER A 136 -11.76 -7.32 0.84
CA SER A 136 -12.85 -8.14 0.31
C SER A 136 -14.19 -7.42 0.39
N GLU A 137 -14.48 -6.77 1.52
CA GLU A 137 -15.66 -5.92 1.70
C GLU A 137 -15.67 -4.75 0.71
N GLY A 138 -14.53 -4.11 0.48
CA GLY A 138 -14.38 -3.02 -0.48
C GLY A 138 -14.75 -3.44 -1.90
N MET A 139 -14.32 -4.64 -2.33
CA MET A 139 -14.70 -5.19 -3.63
C MET A 139 -16.22 -5.46 -3.72
N VAL A 140 -16.84 -5.96 -2.65
CA VAL A 140 -18.30 -6.14 -2.62
C VAL A 140 -19.03 -4.80 -2.70
N ILE A 141 -18.55 -3.78 -1.99
CA ILE A 141 -19.12 -2.42 -2.04
C ILE A 141 -19.03 -1.84 -3.45
N GLU A 142 -17.89 -2.00 -4.11
CA GLU A 142 -17.64 -1.51 -5.47
C GLU A 142 -18.55 -2.17 -6.50
N HIS A 143 -18.61 -3.50 -6.52
CA HIS A 143 -19.28 -4.24 -7.60
C HIS A 143 -20.74 -4.59 -7.32
N LYS A 144 -21.16 -4.71 -6.06
CA LYS A 144 -22.52 -5.19 -5.71
C LYS A 144 -23.41 -4.15 -5.04
N LEU A 145 -22.83 -3.18 -4.33
CA LEU A 145 -23.60 -2.23 -3.53
C LEU A 145 -23.61 -0.81 -4.11
N MET A 146 -22.86 -0.57 -5.21
CA MET A 146 -22.71 0.77 -5.81
C MET A 146 -22.32 1.82 -4.76
N GLY A 147 -21.41 1.46 -3.87
CA GLY A 147 -21.03 2.33 -2.76
C GLY A 147 -20.32 3.60 -3.22
N GLU A 148 -20.23 4.56 -2.30
CA GLU A 148 -19.53 5.80 -2.57
C GLU A 148 -18.06 5.54 -2.87
N GLU A 149 -17.52 6.29 -3.83
CA GLU A 149 -16.16 6.12 -4.33
C GLU A 149 -15.12 6.18 -3.21
N ILE A 150 -15.34 7.07 -2.23
CA ILE A 150 -14.41 7.25 -1.11
C ILE A 150 -14.39 6.03 -0.18
N ASP A 151 -15.53 5.37 0.03
CA ASP A 151 -15.63 4.18 0.86
C ASP A 151 -14.96 2.99 0.17
N VAL A 152 -15.15 2.87 -1.16
CA VAL A 152 -14.44 1.89 -1.99
C VAL A 152 -12.94 2.12 -1.89
N LEU A 153 -12.45 3.35 -2.10
CA LEU A 153 -11.02 3.66 -2.03
C LEU A 153 -10.41 3.37 -0.65
N LYS A 154 -11.15 3.70 0.41
CA LYS A 154 -10.75 3.43 1.79
C LYS A 154 -10.43 1.95 1.97
N LYS A 155 -11.37 1.09 1.56
CA LYS A 155 -11.35 -0.35 1.80
C LYS A 155 -10.52 -1.12 0.80
N THR A 156 -10.38 -0.66 -0.44
CA THR A 156 -9.65 -1.38 -1.51
C THR A 156 -8.20 -0.94 -1.68
N LYS A 157 -7.84 0.30 -1.31
CA LYS A 157 -6.51 0.89 -1.54
C LYS A 157 -5.88 1.46 -0.28
N ALA A 158 -6.56 2.41 0.38
CA ALA A 158 -5.98 3.19 1.48
C ALA A 158 -5.64 2.33 2.71
N VAL A 159 -6.39 1.24 2.92
CA VAL A 159 -6.14 0.27 3.99
C VAL A 159 -4.73 -0.30 3.98
N PHE A 160 -4.13 -0.56 2.80
CA PHE A 160 -2.74 -1.05 2.72
C PHE A 160 -1.75 -0.07 3.37
N TYR A 161 -1.91 1.22 3.10
CA TYR A 161 -1.06 2.25 3.66
C TYR A 161 -1.31 2.43 5.15
N SER A 162 -2.58 2.42 5.56
CA SER A 162 -2.98 2.49 6.96
C SER A 162 -2.37 1.37 7.80
N THR A 163 -2.47 0.12 7.34
CA THR A 163 -1.93 -1.07 8.01
C THR A 163 -0.40 -1.07 7.98
N ALA A 164 0.23 -0.62 6.90
CA ALA A 164 1.68 -0.50 6.86
C ALA A 164 2.24 0.50 7.86
N PHE A 165 1.58 1.65 8.03
CA PHE A 165 1.99 2.61 9.05
C PHE A 165 1.71 2.07 10.46
N PHE A 166 0.54 1.47 10.69
CA PHE A 166 0.23 0.84 11.98
C PHE A 166 1.31 -0.16 12.40
N THR A 167 1.66 -1.11 11.50
CA THR A 167 2.69 -2.13 11.77
C THR A 167 4.07 -1.50 12.02
N ALA A 168 4.45 -0.47 11.28
CA ALA A 168 5.69 0.28 11.52
C ALA A 168 5.71 0.91 12.92
N ALA A 169 4.62 1.59 13.31
CA ALA A 169 4.51 2.22 14.63
C ALA A 169 4.53 1.19 15.77
N ASN A 170 3.91 0.03 15.55
CA ASN A 170 3.90 -1.04 16.53
C ASN A 170 5.29 -1.70 16.68
N PHE A 171 6.02 -1.94 15.59
CA PHE A 171 7.42 -2.38 15.64
C PHE A 171 8.35 -1.36 16.32
N ALA A 172 8.03 -0.07 16.22
CA ALA A 172 8.74 1.00 16.92
C ALA A 172 8.32 1.14 18.40
N GLU A 173 7.50 0.22 18.91
CA GLU A 173 7.02 0.17 20.29
C GLU A 173 6.28 1.45 20.74
N LEU A 174 5.67 2.16 19.79
CA LEU A 174 4.88 3.35 20.09
C LEU A 174 3.61 2.97 20.86
N ASN A 175 3.07 3.90 21.64
CA ASN A 175 1.81 3.63 22.34
C ASN A 175 0.61 3.58 21.37
N ASN A 176 -0.52 3.00 21.81
CA ASN A 176 -1.71 2.81 20.98
C ASN A 176 -2.19 4.11 20.30
N HIS A 177 -2.07 5.24 20.98
CA HIS A 177 -2.50 6.53 20.44
C HIS A 177 -1.59 6.99 19.29
N GLU A 178 -0.27 6.86 19.44
CA GLU A 178 0.71 7.14 18.39
C GLU A 178 0.59 6.17 17.21
N GLN A 179 0.33 4.89 17.48
CA GLN A 179 0.05 3.89 16.44
C GLN A 179 -1.17 4.29 15.61
N GLU A 180 -2.26 4.72 16.25
CA GLU A 180 -3.47 5.17 15.56
C GLU A 180 -3.23 6.43 14.73
N ILE A 181 -2.47 7.40 15.24
CA ILE A 181 -2.11 8.62 14.48
C ILE A 181 -1.27 8.26 13.27
N PHE A 182 -0.26 7.41 13.45
CA PHE A 182 0.63 7.03 12.35
C PHE A 182 -0.14 6.24 11.28
N SER A 183 -1.02 5.33 11.69
CA SER A 183 -1.97 4.65 10.80
C SER A 183 -2.83 5.64 10.00
N LYS A 184 -3.39 6.67 10.65
CA LYS A 184 -4.15 7.74 9.96
C LYS A 184 -3.30 8.54 8.98
N ILE A 185 -2.01 8.78 9.26
CA ILE A 185 -1.10 9.41 8.30
C ILE A 185 -1.01 8.54 7.04
N GLY A 186 -0.77 7.23 7.20
CA GLY A 186 -0.74 6.27 6.10
C GLY A 186 -2.04 6.27 5.30
N LEU A 187 -3.20 6.25 5.98
CA LEU A 187 -4.51 6.31 5.33
C LEU A 187 -4.69 7.57 4.45
N ASN A 188 -4.34 8.75 4.97
CA ASN A 188 -4.45 10.01 4.25
C ASN A 188 -3.48 10.06 3.05
N ILE A 189 -2.28 9.50 3.18
CA ILE A 189 -1.35 9.34 2.05
C ILE A 189 -1.97 8.45 0.97
N GLY A 190 -2.54 7.30 1.37
CA GLY A 190 -3.22 6.39 0.45
C GLY A 190 -4.34 7.08 -0.33
N PHE A 191 -5.22 7.83 0.35
CA PHE A 191 -6.26 8.61 -0.32
C PHE A 191 -5.71 9.65 -1.28
N CYS A 192 -4.74 10.44 -0.83
CA CYS A 192 -4.13 11.47 -1.66
C CYS A 192 -3.58 10.90 -2.97
N LEU A 193 -2.84 9.80 -2.88
CA LEU A 193 -2.25 9.11 -4.03
C LEU A 193 -3.32 8.61 -5.02
N GLU A 194 -4.37 7.96 -4.52
CA GLU A 194 -5.40 7.38 -5.38
C GLU A 194 -6.33 8.42 -5.99
N LEU A 195 -6.74 9.44 -5.24
CA LEU A 195 -7.57 10.54 -5.75
C LEU A 195 -6.84 11.37 -6.81
N LEU A 196 -5.53 11.55 -6.67
CA LEU A 196 -4.72 12.20 -7.70
C LEU A 196 -4.74 11.42 -9.02
N ASN A 197 -4.72 10.09 -8.96
CA ASN A 197 -4.81 9.23 -10.15
C ASN A 197 -6.18 9.32 -10.83
N ARG A 198 -7.24 9.58 -10.06
CA ARG A 198 -8.62 9.74 -10.55
C ARG A 198 -8.97 11.17 -10.99
N LYS A 199 -7.98 12.07 -11.02
CA LYS A 199 -8.12 13.50 -11.38
C LYS A 199 -8.97 14.33 -10.40
N SER A 200 -9.20 13.83 -9.18
CA SER A 200 -9.88 14.54 -8.10
C SER A 200 -8.86 15.33 -7.27
N ALA A 201 -8.13 16.24 -7.91
CA ALA A 201 -7.00 16.95 -7.31
C ALA A 201 -7.40 17.83 -6.10
N SER A 202 -8.61 18.37 -6.11
CA SER A 202 -9.19 19.16 -5.02
C SER A 202 -9.47 18.35 -3.75
N GLU A 203 -9.82 17.07 -3.90
CA GLU A 203 -9.97 16.16 -2.76
C GLU A 203 -8.61 15.61 -2.33
N ALA A 204 -7.74 15.27 -3.29
CA ALA A 204 -6.39 14.79 -2.99
C ALA A 204 -5.59 15.80 -2.14
N ILE A 205 -5.76 17.11 -2.35
CA ILE A 205 -5.05 18.14 -1.57
C ILE A 205 -5.56 18.21 -0.12
N PHE A 206 -6.85 17.95 0.12
CA PHE A 206 -7.40 17.85 1.47
C PHE A 206 -6.69 16.76 2.27
N TYR A 207 -6.58 15.56 1.70
CA TYR A 207 -5.90 14.43 2.34
C TYR A 207 -4.39 14.66 2.50
N ALA A 208 -3.73 15.35 1.55
CA ALA A 208 -2.34 15.76 1.70
C ALA A 208 -2.14 16.69 2.91
N HIS A 209 -3.02 17.67 3.09
CA HIS A 209 -2.98 18.60 4.22
C HIS A 209 -3.27 17.91 5.56
N GLU A 210 -4.25 17.01 5.63
CA GLU A 210 -4.52 16.24 6.84
C GLU A 210 -3.35 15.32 7.20
N ALA A 211 -2.68 14.69 6.23
CA ALA A 211 -1.45 13.93 6.47
C ALA A 211 -0.34 14.80 7.07
N HIS A 212 -0.13 16.02 6.56
CA HIS A 212 0.85 16.97 7.11
C HIS A 212 0.52 17.41 8.53
N LYS A 213 -0.75 17.71 8.80
CA LYS A 213 -1.22 18.13 10.12
C LYS A 213 -1.01 17.02 11.15
N LEU A 214 -1.37 15.79 10.80
CA LEU A 214 -1.15 14.62 11.64
C LEU A 214 0.33 14.34 11.85
N LEU A 215 1.18 14.46 10.83
CA LEU A 215 2.62 14.27 10.97
C LEU A 215 3.23 15.29 11.93
N LYS A 216 2.89 16.57 11.81
CA LYS A 216 3.37 17.61 12.75
C LYS A 216 2.95 17.32 14.19
N TYR A 217 1.70 16.88 14.37
CA TYR A 217 1.21 16.48 15.69
C TYR A 217 1.97 15.26 16.24
N PHE A 218 2.25 14.28 15.39
CA PHE A 218 3.02 13.09 15.75
C PHE A 218 4.48 13.41 16.12
N GLU A 219 5.15 14.28 15.35
CA GLU A 219 6.55 14.68 15.57
C GLU A 219 6.78 15.39 16.90
N GLN A 220 5.81 16.19 17.34
CA GLN A 220 5.84 16.83 18.66
C GLN A 220 5.89 15.82 19.82
N ARG A 221 5.44 14.57 19.58
CA ARG A 221 5.35 13.52 20.59
C ARG A 221 6.53 12.54 20.53
N VAL A 222 6.92 12.13 19.33
CA VAL A 222 7.85 11.00 19.12
C VAL A 222 9.33 11.44 19.02
N GLN A 223 9.63 12.75 18.98
CA GLN A 223 11.00 13.28 18.87
C GLN A 223 11.82 12.64 17.73
N SER A 224 11.17 12.24 16.62
CA SER A 224 11.87 11.66 15.47
C SER A 224 12.80 12.69 14.83
N LYS A 225 14.01 12.26 14.47
CA LYS A 225 15.01 13.09 13.78
C LYS A 225 15.01 12.91 12.26
N SER A 226 14.21 11.97 11.75
CA SER A 226 14.16 11.69 10.30
C SER A 226 13.22 12.66 9.61
N SER A 227 13.68 13.33 8.55
CA SER A 227 12.84 14.19 7.68
C SER A 227 12.33 13.45 6.44
N LEU A 228 12.54 12.13 6.34
CA LEU A 228 12.27 11.39 5.10
C LEU A 228 10.77 11.39 4.73
N LEU A 229 9.91 11.12 5.72
CA LEU A 229 8.46 11.14 5.52
C LEU A 229 7.96 12.55 5.24
N GLU A 230 8.46 13.56 5.96
CA GLU A 230 8.13 14.97 5.73
C GLU A 230 8.48 15.42 4.31
N LYS A 231 9.68 15.08 3.81
CA LYS A 231 10.11 15.36 2.44
C LYS A 231 9.20 14.68 1.42
N THR A 232 8.86 13.41 1.65
CA THR A 232 7.98 12.65 0.78
C THR A 232 6.59 13.27 0.71
N LEU A 233 6.02 13.69 1.85
CA LEU A 233 4.75 14.41 1.91
C LEU A 233 4.83 15.77 1.21
N ASN A 234 5.89 16.55 1.43
CA ASN A 234 6.08 17.84 0.77
C ASN A 234 6.11 17.70 -0.76
N ASP A 235 6.80 16.68 -1.27
CA ASP A 235 6.87 16.45 -2.71
C ASP A 235 5.53 15.95 -3.27
N MET A 236 4.81 15.09 -2.54
CA MET A 236 3.45 14.69 -2.89
C MET A 236 2.49 15.89 -2.94
N THR A 237 2.49 16.75 -1.92
CA THR A 237 1.65 17.96 -1.85
C THR A 237 1.92 18.89 -3.03
N LYS A 238 3.20 19.14 -3.38
CA LYS A 238 3.55 19.93 -4.56
C LYS A 238 2.98 19.35 -5.85
N HIS A 239 3.05 18.03 -6.04
CA HIS A 239 2.48 17.39 -7.23
C HIS A 239 0.96 17.57 -7.30
N VAL A 240 0.27 17.42 -6.18
CA VAL A 240 -1.19 17.61 -6.10
C VAL A 240 -1.56 19.07 -6.35
N GLU A 241 -0.83 20.03 -5.78
CA GLU A 241 -1.05 21.46 -6.02
C GLU A 241 -0.90 21.84 -7.50
N VAL A 242 0.12 21.30 -8.17
CA VAL A 242 0.32 21.50 -9.62
C VAL A 242 -0.85 20.91 -10.41
N ALA A 243 -1.29 19.70 -10.07
CA ALA A 243 -2.43 19.07 -10.71
C ALA A 243 -3.74 19.87 -10.48
N ASN A 244 -3.96 20.36 -9.25
CA ASN A 244 -5.14 21.14 -8.91
C ASN A 244 -5.19 22.47 -9.66
N LYS A 245 -4.04 23.16 -9.82
CA LYS A 245 -3.94 24.39 -10.61
C LYS A 245 -4.15 24.18 -12.11
N ALA A 246 -3.99 22.96 -12.62
CA ALA A 246 -4.20 22.65 -14.03
C ALA A 246 -5.67 22.31 -14.37
N VAL A 247 -6.52 22.11 -13.36
CA VAL A 247 -7.95 21.80 -13.50
C VAL A 247 -8.83 23.06 -13.40
N VAL A 248 -8.28 24.15 -12.85
CA VAL A 248 -8.89 25.49 -12.77
C VAL A 248 -8.50 26.33 -13.98
#